data_AF-A0AAV9RWF9-F1
#
_entry.id   AF-A0AAV9RWF9-F1
#
_cell.length_a   1.000
_cell.length_b   1.000
_cell.length_c   1.000
_cell.angle_alpha   90.00
_cell.angle_beta   90.00
_cell.angle_gamma   90.00
#
_symmetry.space_group_name_H-M   'P 1'
#
loop_
_entity.id
_entity.type
_entity.pdbx_description
1 polymer ?
#
loop_
_entity_poly.entity_id
_entity_poly.type
_entity_poly.pdbx_seq_one_letter_code
_entity_poly.pdbx_strand_id
1 'polypeptide(L)'
;MPLLCINLLVLVLLPLSLSCDSQNLPIEVQRNFLPLVRTHMDNTRENITDELQNLSCLELKHKPPNCTTDKADIVETLLIQACEMQSLRLQLTKNLARFVQMSIGCPCPKKPTKDPSVKSQRRRMARNPGKKQIKKLCKAKGILSCMTLCYEKLNTLLMDA
;
A
#
# COMPACT_ATOMS: atom_id res chain seq x y z
N MET A 1 10.95 -23.63 -44.12
CA MET A 1 11.53 -22.62 -43.20
C MET A 1 10.44 -21.60 -42.89
N PRO A 2 10.16 -21.31 -41.60
CA PRO A 2 8.99 -20.55 -41.17
C PRO A 2 9.29 -19.05 -41.16
N LEU A 3 8.44 -18.27 -41.83
CA LEU A 3 8.40 -16.82 -41.70
C LEU A 3 7.56 -16.49 -40.46
N LEU A 4 8.24 -16.06 -39.41
CA LEU A 4 7.65 -15.54 -38.18
C LEU A 4 6.97 -14.20 -38.48
N CYS A 5 5.71 -14.24 -38.92
CA CYS A 5 4.81 -13.09 -38.93
C CYS A 5 4.35 -12.81 -37.49
N ILE A 6 5.26 -12.33 -36.64
CA ILE A 6 4.90 -11.80 -35.33
C ILE A 6 4.22 -10.46 -35.57
N ASN A 7 2.89 -10.49 -35.46
CA ASN A 7 2.01 -9.36 -35.64
C ASN A 7 2.41 -8.24 -34.66
N LEU A 8 3.02 -7.17 -35.17
CA LEU A 8 3.49 -5.99 -34.41
C LEU A 8 2.37 -5.31 -33.60
N LEU A 9 1.10 -5.61 -33.91
CA LEU A 9 -0.08 -5.18 -33.14
C LEU A 9 -0.12 -5.68 -31.69
N VAL A 10 0.58 -6.77 -31.36
CA VAL A 10 0.64 -7.27 -29.98
C VAL A 10 1.46 -6.35 -29.07
N LEU A 11 2.44 -5.62 -29.62
CA LEU A 11 3.22 -4.64 -28.84
C LEU A 11 2.41 -3.39 -28.48
N VAL A 12 1.38 -3.05 -29.27
CA VAL A 12 0.53 -1.86 -29.03
C VAL A 12 -0.57 -2.15 -27.99
N LEU A 13 -0.91 -3.42 -27.78
CA LEU A 13 -1.87 -3.87 -26.77
C LEU A 13 -1.20 -4.32 -25.46
N LEU A 14 0.12 -4.12 -25.31
CA LEU A 14 0.77 -4.30 -24.02
C LEU A 14 0.13 -3.29 -23.06
N PRO A 15 -0.60 -3.76 -22.03
CA PRO A 15 -1.31 -2.86 -21.15
C PRO A 15 -0.28 -1.92 -20.51
N LEU A 16 -0.64 -0.63 -20.40
CA LEU A 16 0.16 0.39 -19.70
C LEU A 16 0.55 -0.02 -18.26
N SER A 17 -0.03 -1.10 -17.74
CA SER A 17 0.33 -1.83 -16.52
C SER A 17 1.75 -2.40 -16.48
N LEU A 18 2.49 -2.42 -17.60
CA LEU A 18 3.81 -3.08 -17.67
C LEU A 18 5.01 -2.19 -17.37
N SER A 19 4.87 -0.86 -17.45
CA SER A 19 5.88 0.05 -16.93
C SER A 19 5.32 0.70 -15.68
N CYS A 20 5.56 0.04 -14.54
CA CYS A 20 5.48 0.67 -13.22
C CYS A 20 6.74 1.49 -12.94
N ASP A 21 7.30 2.14 -13.98
CA ASP A 21 8.28 3.19 -13.80
C ASP A 21 7.51 4.37 -13.23
N SER A 22 7.76 4.64 -11.95
CA SER A 22 7.03 5.49 -11.01
C SER A 22 6.84 6.96 -11.41
N GLN A 23 7.08 7.33 -12.67
CA GLN A 23 7.26 8.71 -13.06
C GLN A 23 5.96 9.49 -13.18
N ASN A 24 4.82 8.91 -13.60
CA ASN A 24 3.60 9.71 -13.80
C ASN A 24 2.27 8.96 -13.61
N LEU A 25 1.48 9.33 -12.59
CA LEU A 25 0.03 9.13 -12.64
C LEU A 25 -0.55 10.09 -13.68
N PRO A 26 -1.45 9.63 -14.57
CA PRO A 26 -2.17 10.54 -15.46
C PRO A 26 -2.91 11.63 -14.68
N ILE A 27 -2.86 12.88 -15.14
CA ILE A 27 -3.44 14.06 -14.46
C ILE A 27 -4.92 13.86 -14.12
N GLU A 28 -5.66 13.17 -14.98
CA GLU A 28 -7.09 12.90 -14.81
C GLU A 28 -7.36 11.81 -13.75
N VAL A 29 -6.48 10.81 -13.65
CA VAL A 29 -6.47 9.84 -12.54
C VAL A 29 -6.16 10.59 -11.25
N GLN A 30 -5.22 11.52 -11.28
CA GLN A 30 -4.77 12.28 -10.12
C GLN A 30 -5.85 13.19 -9.51
N ARG A 31 -6.65 13.89 -10.33
CA ARG A 31 -7.77 14.73 -9.85
C ARG A 31 -8.85 13.92 -9.13
N ASN A 32 -9.16 12.72 -9.60
CA ASN A 32 -10.18 11.85 -9.00
C ASN A 32 -9.61 10.99 -7.86
N PHE A 33 -8.33 10.65 -7.93
CA PHE A 33 -7.60 9.89 -6.93
C PHE A 33 -7.57 10.60 -5.59
N LEU A 34 -7.26 11.89 -5.59
CA LEU A 34 -7.06 12.68 -4.37
C LEU A 34 -8.30 12.62 -3.43
N PRO A 35 -9.45 13.21 -3.78
CA PRO A 35 -10.60 13.28 -2.87
C PRO A 35 -11.09 11.90 -2.43
N LEU A 36 -11.10 10.90 -3.34
CA LEU A 36 -11.58 9.55 -3.04
C LEU A 36 -10.65 8.79 -2.08
N VAL A 37 -9.33 8.89 -2.27
CA VAL A 37 -8.36 8.31 -1.34
C VAL A 37 -8.51 8.94 0.04
N ARG A 38 -8.67 10.26 0.13
CA ARG A 38 -8.85 10.96 1.41
C ARG A 38 -10.07 10.43 2.16
N THR A 39 -11.22 10.33 1.50
CA THR A 39 -12.44 9.75 2.11
C THR A 39 -12.20 8.32 2.62
N HIS A 40 -11.54 7.47 1.83
CA HIS A 40 -11.21 6.13 2.28
C HIS A 40 -10.22 6.10 3.46
N MET A 41 -9.26 7.03 3.52
CA MET A 41 -8.34 7.16 4.65
C MET A 41 -9.06 7.57 5.93
N ASP A 42 -9.94 8.58 5.86
CA ASP A 42 -10.67 9.08 7.03
C ASP A 42 -11.64 8.02 7.58
N ASN A 43 -12.41 7.36 6.72
CA ASN A 43 -13.27 6.23 7.12
C ASN A 43 -12.45 5.09 7.74
N THR A 44 -11.26 4.80 7.21
CA THR A 44 -10.38 3.77 7.78
C THR A 44 -9.83 4.22 9.15
N ARG A 45 -9.54 5.52 9.32
CA ARG A 45 -9.04 6.09 10.57
C ARG A 45 -10.08 5.97 11.67
N GLU A 46 -11.33 6.31 11.39
CA GLU A 46 -12.46 6.18 12.32
C GLU A 46 -12.62 4.72 12.75
N ASN A 47 -12.76 3.80 11.78
CA ASN A 47 -12.91 2.37 12.07
C ASN A 47 -11.74 1.78 12.90
N ILE A 48 -10.50 2.16 12.59
CA ILE A 48 -9.33 1.72 13.38
C ILE A 48 -9.37 2.30 14.79
N THR A 49 -9.79 3.56 14.93
CA THR A 49 -9.83 4.24 16.23
C THR A 49 -10.91 3.62 17.11
N ASP A 50 -12.09 3.34 16.55
CA ASP A 50 -13.20 2.68 17.24
C ASP A 50 -12.81 1.29 17.75
N GLU A 51 -12.18 0.48 16.90
CA GLU A 51 -11.65 -0.84 17.28
C GLU A 51 -10.51 -0.76 18.32
N LEU A 52 -9.86 0.39 18.47
CA LEU A 52 -8.75 0.60 19.40
C LEU A 52 -9.12 1.43 20.64
N GLN A 53 -10.37 1.86 20.83
CA GLN A 53 -10.77 2.79 21.90
C GLN A 53 -10.28 2.39 23.31
N ASN A 54 -10.18 1.08 23.59
CA ASN A 54 -9.71 0.55 24.87
C ASN A 54 -8.38 -0.22 24.79
N LEU A 55 -7.65 -0.11 23.67
CA LEU A 55 -6.47 -0.91 23.37
C LEU A 55 -5.26 -0.02 23.10
N SER A 56 -4.17 -0.28 23.84
CA SER A 56 -2.94 0.48 23.65
C SER A 56 -2.05 -0.12 22.55
N CYS A 57 -1.59 0.73 21.63
CA CYS A 57 -0.60 0.39 20.61
C CYS A 57 0.86 0.62 21.06
N LEU A 58 1.10 0.91 22.35
CA LEU A 58 2.42 1.25 22.90
C LEU A 58 3.53 0.22 22.60
N GLU A 59 3.21 -1.05 22.33
CA GLU A 59 4.21 -2.08 21.98
C GLU A 59 4.71 -2.02 20.52
N LEU A 60 4.10 -1.24 19.63
CA LEU A 60 4.47 -1.20 18.20
C LEU A 60 5.41 -0.04 17.89
N LYS A 61 6.72 -0.28 18.10
CA LYS A 61 7.83 0.50 17.53
C LYS A 61 7.91 0.43 15.99
N HIS A 62 6.80 0.20 15.29
CA HIS A 62 6.81 0.16 13.84
C HIS A 62 6.69 1.59 13.34
N LYS A 63 7.84 2.24 13.13
CA LYS A 63 7.92 3.45 12.33
C LYS A 63 7.67 2.99 10.88
N PRO A 64 6.52 3.28 10.26
CA PRO A 64 6.37 3.06 8.84
C PRO A 64 7.46 3.88 8.11
N PRO A 65 7.87 3.47 6.90
CA PRO A 65 8.89 4.19 6.14
C PRO A 65 8.53 5.68 6.04
N ASN A 66 9.55 6.54 6.20
CA ASN A 66 9.35 7.97 6.05
C ASN A 66 9.00 8.26 4.59
N CYS A 67 7.88 8.93 4.35
CA CYS A 67 7.58 9.41 3.02
C CYS A 67 8.60 10.48 2.63
N THR A 68 9.25 10.33 1.47
CA THR A 68 10.21 11.32 0.95
C THR A 68 9.46 12.52 0.35
N THR A 69 10.20 13.43 -0.29
CA THR A 69 9.64 14.60 -0.98
C THR A 69 9.60 14.43 -2.50
N ASP A 70 10.16 13.35 -3.04
CA ASP A 70 10.11 13.08 -4.46
C ASP A 70 8.78 12.41 -4.85
N LYS A 71 8.14 12.87 -5.94
CA LYS A 71 6.81 12.41 -6.35
C LYS A 71 6.78 10.91 -6.67
N ALA A 72 7.81 10.40 -7.35
CA ALA A 72 7.89 9.00 -7.74
C ALA A 72 8.03 8.09 -6.50
N ASP A 73 8.90 8.50 -5.57
CA ASP A 73 9.08 7.82 -4.30
C ASP A 73 7.81 7.84 -3.42
N ILE A 74 7.03 8.94 -3.46
CA ILE A 74 5.78 9.04 -2.71
C ILE A 74 4.73 8.05 -3.23
N VAL A 75 4.57 7.96 -4.55
CA VAL A 75 3.63 7.00 -5.19
C VAL A 75 4.06 5.56 -4.90
N GLU A 76 5.35 5.26 -5.01
CA GLU A 76 5.90 3.96 -4.65
C GLU A 76 5.65 3.63 -3.17
N THR A 77 5.88 4.59 -2.27
CA THR A 77 5.62 4.42 -0.85
C THR A 77 4.13 4.13 -0.58
N LEU A 78 3.21 4.85 -1.22
CA LEU A 78 1.77 4.61 -1.11
C LEU A 78 1.39 3.20 -1.59
N LEU A 79 1.98 2.74 -2.69
CA LEU A 79 1.76 1.38 -3.20
C LEU A 79 2.28 0.33 -2.20
N ILE A 80 3.50 0.48 -1.70
CA ILE A 80 4.10 -0.43 -0.71
C ILE A 80 3.23 -0.49 0.56
N GLN A 81 2.80 0.67 1.08
CA GLN A 81 1.94 0.76 2.25
C GLN A 81 0.59 0.09 2.01
N ALA A 82 -0.06 0.34 0.86
CA ALA A 82 -1.32 -0.31 0.49
C ALA A 82 -1.16 -1.84 0.43
N CYS A 83 -0.10 -2.33 -0.20
CA CYS A 83 0.20 -3.76 -0.29
C CYS A 83 0.48 -4.39 1.09
N GLU A 84 1.20 -3.68 1.95
CA GLU A 84 1.44 -4.12 3.32
C GLU A 84 0.13 -4.17 4.12
N MET A 85 -0.76 -3.20 3.94
CA MET A 85 -2.07 -3.15 4.57
C MET A 85 -2.96 -4.32 4.12
N GLN A 86 -2.98 -4.68 2.84
CA GLN A 86 -3.69 -5.88 2.35
C GLN A 86 -3.18 -7.16 3.03
N SER A 87 -1.86 -7.25 3.26
CA SER A 87 -1.25 -8.42 3.89
C SER A 87 -1.69 -8.64 5.35
N LEU A 88 -2.23 -7.61 6.03
CA LEU A 88 -2.76 -7.72 7.39
C LEU A 88 -4.07 -8.53 7.44
N ARG A 89 -4.78 -8.62 6.30
CA ARG A 89 -6.09 -9.29 6.17
C ARG A 89 -7.11 -8.77 7.19
N LEU A 90 -7.14 -7.45 7.39
CA LEU A 90 -8.18 -6.76 8.17
C LEU A 90 -9.26 -6.29 7.20
N GLN A 91 -10.53 -6.57 7.51
CA GLN A 91 -11.64 -6.18 6.63
C GLN A 91 -11.77 -4.66 6.52
N LEU A 92 -11.64 -3.96 7.66
CA LEU A 92 -11.75 -2.51 7.74
C LEU A 92 -10.72 -1.75 6.87
N THR A 93 -9.56 -2.36 6.55
CA THR A 93 -8.54 -1.72 5.72
C THR A 93 -8.60 -2.14 4.25
N LYS A 94 -9.44 -3.12 3.91
CA LYS A 94 -9.43 -3.78 2.59
C LYS A 94 -9.77 -2.81 1.47
N ASN A 95 -10.76 -1.94 1.69
CA ASN A 95 -11.24 -1.01 0.68
C ASN A 95 -10.18 0.05 0.36
N LEU A 96 -9.62 0.70 1.38
CA LEU A 96 -8.53 1.67 1.20
C LEU A 96 -7.36 1.06 0.44
N ALA A 97 -6.91 -0.11 0.88
CA ALA A 97 -5.73 -0.75 0.31
C ALA A 97 -5.93 -1.22 -1.14
N ARG A 98 -7.15 -1.67 -1.48
CA ARG A 98 -7.52 -2.01 -2.86
C ARG A 98 -7.65 -0.76 -3.73
N PHE A 99 -8.28 0.28 -3.21
CA PHE A 99 -8.53 1.52 -3.92
C PHE A 99 -7.23 2.22 -4.30
N VAL A 100 -6.29 2.35 -3.35
CA VAL A 100 -4.96 2.94 -3.60
C VAL A 100 -4.20 2.13 -4.65
N GLN A 101 -4.17 0.80 -4.52
CA GLN A 101 -3.50 -0.05 -5.50
C GLN A 101 -4.11 0.10 -6.91
N MET A 102 -5.45 0.03 -7.02
CA MET A 102 -6.15 0.15 -8.30
C MET A 102 -5.91 1.50 -8.97
N SER A 103 -5.84 2.56 -8.17
CA SER A 103 -5.63 3.91 -8.69
C SER A 103 -4.21 4.15 -9.15
N ILE A 104 -3.22 3.54 -8.49
CA ILE A 104 -1.82 3.55 -8.96
C ILE A 104 -1.66 2.67 -10.20
N GLY A 105 -2.48 1.61 -10.33
CA GLY A 105 -2.47 0.73 -11.50
C GLY A 105 -1.34 -0.30 -11.50
N CYS A 106 -0.59 -0.41 -10.39
CA CYS A 106 0.55 -1.32 -10.28
C CYS A 106 0.27 -2.52 -9.37
N PRO A 107 0.80 -3.72 -9.73
CA PRO A 107 0.75 -4.86 -8.85
C PRO A 107 1.62 -4.63 -7.61
N CYS A 108 1.30 -5.31 -6.51
CA CYS A 108 2.15 -5.26 -5.33
C CYS A 108 3.55 -5.81 -5.63
N PRO A 109 4.62 -5.11 -5.21
CA PRO A 109 5.97 -5.60 -5.40
C PRO A 109 6.10 -6.96 -4.71
N LYS A 110 6.64 -7.94 -5.45
CA LYS A 110 6.97 -9.25 -4.86
C LYS A 110 7.99 -8.99 -3.77
N LYS A 111 7.75 -9.51 -2.56
CA LYS A 111 8.77 -9.49 -1.52
C LYS A 111 10.04 -10.14 -2.09
N PRO A 112 11.23 -9.57 -1.89
CA PRO A 112 12.46 -10.26 -2.23
C PRO A 112 12.41 -11.61 -1.52
N THR A 113 12.48 -12.68 -2.31
CA THR A 113 12.54 -14.06 -1.84
C THR A 113 13.80 -14.12 -0.99
N LYS A 114 13.67 -13.93 0.33
CA LYS A 114 14.78 -14.25 1.23
C LYS A 114 15.06 -15.73 0.99
N ASP A 115 16.32 -16.04 0.70
CA ASP A 115 16.85 -17.40 0.70
C ASP A 115 16.24 -18.19 1.86
N PRO A 116 16.02 -19.51 1.70
CA PRO A 116 15.38 -20.34 2.70
C PRO A 116 16.19 -20.30 3.99
N SER A 117 15.87 -19.34 4.87
CA SER A 117 16.59 -19.16 6.13
C SER A 117 16.28 -20.40 6.97
N VAL A 118 17.33 -21.13 7.29
CA VAL A 118 17.36 -22.29 8.20
C VAL A 118 16.28 -22.13 9.27
N LYS A 119 15.31 -23.07 9.25
CA LYS A 119 14.15 -23.08 10.13
C LYS A 119 14.60 -23.00 11.59
N SER A 120 14.62 -21.81 12.18
CA SER A 120 14.70 -21.71 13.63
C SER A 120 13.41 -22.29 14.20
N GLN A 121 13.52 -23.44 14.86
CA GLN A 121 12.44 -24.14 15.52
C GLN A 121 12.02 -23.34 16.76
N ARG A 122 11.34 -22.21 16.56
CA ARG A 122 10.73 -21.44 17.65
C ARG A 122 9.53 -22.24 18.18
N ARG A 123 9.64 -22.67 19.43
CA ARG A 123 8.57 -23.28 20.24
C ARG A 123 7.27 -22.50 20.02
N ARG A 124 6.23 -23.18 19.52
CA ARG A 124 4.90 -22.60 19.32
C ARG A 124 4.26 -22.39 20.70
N MET A 125 4.53 -21.27 21.36
CA MET A 125 3.67 -20.81 22.45
C MET A 125 2.28 -20.54 21.87
N ALA A 126 1.24 -21.01 22.56
CA ALA A 126 -0.15 -20.71 22.26
C ALA A 126 -0.34 -19.19 22.23
N ARG A 127 -0.38 -18.60 21.04
CA ARG A 127 -0.55 -17.17 20.86
C ARG A 127 -2.02 -16.84 21.09
N ASN A 128 -2.30 -16.03 22.10
CA ASN A 128 -3.62 -15.49 22.35
C ASN A 128 -4.13 -14.75 21.08
N PRO A 129 -5.22 -15.21 20.45
CA PRO A 129 -5.71 -14.65 19.19
C PRO A 129 -6.03 -13.15 19.31
N GLY A 130 -6.51 -12.69 20.47
CA GLY A 130 -6.76 -11.27 20.74
C GLY A 130 -5.50 -10.41 20.60
N LYS A 131 -4.38 -10.83 21.21
CA LYS A 131 -3.09 -10.11 21.10
C LYS A 131 -2.58 -10.04 19.65
N LYS A 132 -2.86 -11.07 18.84
CA LYS A 132 -2.52 -11.07 17.40
C LYS A 132 -3.37 -10.06 16.62
N GLN A 133 -4.66 -9.96 16.93
CA GLN A 133 -5.57 -9.02 16.28
C GLN A 133 -5.21 -7.56 16.61
N ILE A 134 -5.00 -7.25 17.89
CA ILE A 134 -4.54 -5.93 18.36
C ILE A 134 -3.26 -5.51 17.62
N LYS A 135 -2.29 -6.42 17.51
CA LYS A 135 -1.04 -6.15 16.80
C LYS A 135 -1.25 -5.78 15.33
N LYS A 136 -2.22 -6.40 14.65
CA LYS A 136 -2.56 -6.05 13.27
C LYS A 136 -3.22 -4.69 13.19
N LEU A 137 -4.18 -4.39 14.07
CA LEU A 137 -4.87 -3.09 14.13
C LEU A 137 -3.89 -1.94 14.34
N CYS A 138 -3.01 -2.10 15.32
CA CYS A 138 -1.98 -1.10 15.60
C CYS A 138 -0.96 -0.96 14.45
N LYS A 139 -0.64 -2.05 13.74
CA LYS A 139 0.17 -1.98 12.52
C LYS A 139 -0.57 -1.25 11.40
N ALA A 140 -1.86 -1.51 11.22
CA ALA A 140 -2.70 -0.79 10.26
C ALA A 140 -2.78 0.71 10.57
N LYS A 141 -2.89 1.08 11.86
CA LYS A 141 -2.85 2.47 12.32
C LYS A 141 -1.55 3.15 11.88
N GLY A 142 -0.40 2.50 12.11
CA GLY A 142 0.90 3.00 11.66
C GLY A 142 0.97 3.20 10.14
N ILE A 143 0.57 2.20 9.36
CA ILE A 143 0.53 2.29 7.90
C ILE A 143 -0.35 3.47 7.46
N LEU A 144 -1.56 3.60 8.04
CA LEU A 144 -2.49 4.67 7.70
C LEU A 144 -1.91 6.06 8.00
N SER A 145 -1.19 6.23 9.11
CA SER A 145 -0.49 7.48 9.42
C SER A 145 0.57 7.84 8.36
N CYS A 146 1.34 6.86 7.89
CA CYS A 146 2.31 7.07 6.80
C CYS A 146 1.63 7.40 5.48
N MET A 147 0.58 6.66 5.12
CA MET A 147 -0.20 6.92 3.91
C MET A 147 -0.79 8.34 3.94
N THR A 148 -1.31 8.79 5.08
CA THR A 148 -1.84 10.16 5.25
C THR A 148 -0.75 11.20 4.96
N LEU A 149 0.42 11.06 5.57
CA LEU A 149 1.53 12.01 5.38
C LEU A 149 2.06 12.00 3.94
N CYS A 150 2.17 10.82 3.31
CA CYS A 150 2.52 10.71 1.89
C CYS A 150 1.52 11.40 1.00
N TYR A 151 0.23 11.17 1.26
CA TYR A 151 -0.86 11.73 0.50
C TYR A 151 -0.87 13.26 0.60
N GLU A 152 -0.65 13.82 1.78
CA GLU A 152 -0.55 15.28 1.97
C GLU A 152 0.61 15.87 1.16
N LYS A 153 1.79 15.27 1.22
CA LYS A 153 2.94 15.71 0.41
C LYS A 153 2.66 15.62 -1.09
N LEU A 154 2.06 14.51 -1.53
CA LEU A 154 1.66 14.35 -2.93
C LEU A 154 0.69 15.44 -3.34
N ASN A 155 -0.31 15.75 -2.50
CA ASN A 155 -1.29 16.79 -2.78
C ASN A 155 -0.63 18.18 -2.90
N THR A 156 0.33 18.52 -2.04
CA THR A 156 1.07 19.78 -2.12
C THR A 156 1.86 19.89 -3.43
N LEU A 157 2.62 18.86 -3.80
CA LEU A 157 3.42 18.85 -5.04
C LEU A 157 2.57 19.00 -6.31
N LEU A 158 1.27 18.72 -6.25
CA LEU A 158 0.36 18.79 -7.38
C LEU A 158 -0.43 20.08 -7.46
N MET A 159 -0.51 20.82 -6.35
CA MET A 159 -1.09 22.16 -6.32
C MET A 159 -0.05 23.23 -6.68
N ASP A 160 1.24 22.93 -6.49
CA ASP A 160 2.37 23.81 -6.82
C ASP A 160 2.89 23.65 -8.27
N ALA A 161 2.32 22.73 -9.05
CA ALA A 161 2.70 22.42 -10.44
C ALA A 161 1.65 22.92 -11.45
#